data_AF-A0A6M2EWK3-F1
#
_entry.id   AF-A0A6M2EWK3-F1
#
_cell.length_a   1.000
_cell.length_b   1.000
_cell.length_c   1.000
_cell.angle_alpha   90.00
_cell.angle_beta   90.00
_cell.angle_gamma   90.00
#
_symmetry.space_group_name_H-M   'P 1'
#
loop_
_entity.id
_entity.type
_entity.pdbx_description
1 polymer ?
#
loop_
_entity_poly.entity_id
_entity_poly.type
_entity_poly.pdbx_seq_one_letter_code
_entity_poly.pdbx_strand_id
1 'polypeptide(L)'
;MITGPISSNGTLRYGKDFKGGLFHFQDGEPATLVPMAGDVAIYTADSCNIHAVDEIIEGERLTLTLWFSRDSAHDEDAKLISLLSKNMPELKLPMLASSNMYWFSLDPASHQQLGFDICLARMHVLGFDMCSCQAEGLFSDSTELLMEPLQLVRGNELFKQEFVNILHALQAVQFHHWKASDLPDAQSEVEPGDVDHVVRLSKSQQEVVKSLKSQLLKDHQLVEMIFSCATCSRNQQNFDWERFSAAIVGLEDYTCKLHKELLMSLPYWRTHGIIYSVPPECS
;
A
#
# COMPACT_ATOMS: atom_id res chain seq x y z
N MET A 1 -10.24 12.14 12.12
CA MET A 1 -9.00 11.86 11.36
C MET A 1 -7.88 11.56 12.36
N ILE A 2 -7.35 10.33 12.36
CA ILE A 2 -6.14 9.95 13.12
C ILE A 2 -4.97 10.10 12.15
N THR A 3 -4.03 11.02 12.31
CA THR A 3 -2.90 11.07 11.36
C THR A 3 -1.80 10.13 11.84
N GLY A 4 -1.58 9.01 11.13
CA GLY A 4 -0.43 8.12 11.33
C GLY A 4 0.09 7.62 9.98
N PRO A 5 1.41 7.51 9.82
CA PRO A 5 2.07 6.32 10.34
C PRO A 5 3.52 6.55 10.83
N ILE A 6 4.05 5.46 11.38
CA ILE A 6 5.43 5.21 11.76
C ILE A 6 6.26 5.02 10.48
N SER A 7 7.24 5.90 10.24
CA SER A 7 8.39 5.59 9.39
C SER A 7 9.41 4.82 10.22
N SER A 8 10.12 3.88 9.59
CA SER A 8 11.08 2.95 10.22
C SER A 8 12.24 3.63 10.98
N ASN A 9 12.37 4.96 10.95
CA ASN A 9 13.39 5.68 11.72
C ASN A 9 12.98 7.09 12.24
N GLY A 10 11.68 7.41 12.35
CA GLY A 10 11.29 8.65 13.03
C GLY A 10 9.85 9.13 12.84
N THR A 11 9.44 10.02 13.74
CA THR A 11 8.18 10.79 13.72
C THR A 11 8.20 11.79 12.55
N LEU A 12 7.25 11.69 11.61
CA LEU A 12 7.07 12.64 10.51
C LEU A 12 6.71 14.04 11.05
N ARG A 13 7.43 15.08 10.63
CA ARG A 13 7.28 16.47 11.08
C ARG A 13 6.96 17.42 9.94
N TYR A 14 5.87 18.16 10.08
CA TYR A 14 5.51 19.27 9.19
C TYR A 14 6.65 20.29 9.09
N GLY A 15 6.94 20.76 7.88
CA GLY A 15 8.01 21.72 7.57
C GLY A 15 9.41 21.11 7.46
N LYS A 16 9.59 19.85 7.87
CA LYS A 16 10.86 19.12 7.75
C LYS A 16 10.77 17.91 6.83
N ASP A 17 9.83 17.01 7.12
CA ASP A 17 9.70 15.73 6.40
C ASP A 17 8.65 15.84 5.27
N PHE A 18 7.75 16.82 5.35
CA PHE A 18 6.83 17.22 4.27
C PHE A 18 6.41 18.70 4.42
N LYS A 19 5.89 19.30 3.35
CA LYS A 19 5.30 20.65 3.32
C LYS A 19 3.93 20.63 2.64
N GLY A 20 3.08 21.61 2.98
CA GLY A 20 1.67 21.60 2.59
C GLY A 20 0.86 20.62 3.44
N GLY A 21 -0.32 20.20 3.00
CA GLY A 21 -1.11 19.20 3.73
C GLY A 21 -1.71 19.69 5.05
N LEU A 22 -1.88 21.00 5.20
CA LEU A 22 -2.56 21.59 6.35
C LEU A 22 -4.04 21.24 6.30
N PHE A 23 -4.64 20.98 7.47
CA PHE A 23 -6.05 20.63 7.57
C PHE A 23 -6.85 21.89 7.95
N HIS A 24 -7.74 22.32 7.07
CA HIS A 24 -8.51 23.55 7.22
C HIS A 24 -9.98 23.25 7.49
N PHE A 25 -10.56 23.97 8.44
CA PHE A 25 -12.01 24.10 8.55
C PHE A 25 -12.44 25.40 7.87
N GLN A 26 -13.56 25.37 7.17
CA GLN A 26 -14.14 26.56 6.53
C GLN A 26 -14.53 27.61 7.58
N ASP A 27 -15.11 27.15 8.69
CA ASP A 27 -15.60 27.96 9.80
C ASP A 27 -15.18 27.33 11.14
N GLY A 28 -14.99 28.15 12.17
CA GLY A 28 -14.68 27.70 13.53
C GLY A 28 -13.22 27.92 13.96
N GLU A 29 -12.93 27.59 15.23
CA GLU A 29 -11.60 27.70 15.84
C GLU A 29 -11.17 26.35 16.43
N PRO A 30 -9.94 25.86 16.13
CA PRO A 30 -8.97 26.48 15.24
C PRO A 30 -9.37 26.33 13.76
N ALA A 31 -9.22 27.39 12.97
CA ALA A 31 -9.49 27.36 11.52
C ALA A 31 -8.51 26.45 10.76
N THR A 32 -7.33 26.20 11.32
CA THR A 32 -6.28 25.36 10.69
C THR A 32 -5.59 24.50 11.73
N LEU A 33 -5.44 23.22 11.41
CA LEU A 33 -4.67 22.25 12.17
C LEU A 33 -3.39 21.90 11.42
N VAL A 34 -2.27 22.10 12.10
CA VAL A 34 -0.96 21.65 11.62
C VAL A 34 -0.79 20.18 12.01
N PRO A 35 -0.63 19.27 11.05
CA PRO A 35 -0.50 17.84 11.34
C PRO A 35 0.80 17.55 12.13
N MET A 36 0.65 16.92 13.28
CA MET A 36 1.75 16.37 14.08
C MET A 36 1.55 14.87 14.25
N ALA A 37 2.63 14.09 14.12
CA ALA A 37 2.52 12.65 14.23
C ALA A 37 2.13 12.23 15.65
N GLY A 38 1.09 11.40 15.75
CA GLY A 38 0.46 10.99 17.00
C GLY A 38 -0.77 11.82 17.38
N ASP A 39 -0.99 12.98 16.76
CA ASP A 39 -2.16 13.80 17.03
C ASP A 39 -3.42 13.24 16.36
N VAL A 40 -4.55 13.49 17.01
CA VAL A 40 -5.88 13.09 16.55
C VAL A 40 -6.81 14.30 16.50
N ALA A 41 -7.41 14.51 15.34
CA ALA A 41 -8.48 15.49 15.16
C ALA A 41 -9.84 14.76 15.13
N ILE A 42 -10.74 15.12 16.05
CA ILE A 42 -12.10 14.58 16.15
C ILE A 42 -13.07 15.71 15.90
N TYR A 43 -13.93 15.55 14.89
CA TYR A 43 -14.95 16.52 14.49
C TYR A 43 -16.15 15.75 13.92
N THR A 44 -17.33 16.38 13.91
CA THR A 44 -18.55 15.76 13.36
C THR A 44 -18.57 15.88 11.84
N ALA A 45 -19.15 14.90 11.16
CA ALA A 45 -19.29 14.90 9.70
C ALA A 45 -20.61 15.57 9.26
N ASP A 46 -20.84 16.80 9.74
CA ASP A 46 -22.04 17.59 9.42
C ASP A 46 -21.66 18.89 8.66
N SER A 47 -22.68 19.66 8.29
CA SER A 47 -22.50 20.92 7.55
C SER A 47 -21.76 22.00 8.34
N CYS A 48 -21.49 21.82 9.63
CA CYS A 48 -20.74 22.78 10.44
C CYS A 48 -19.23 22.55 10.35
N ASN A 49 -18.78 21.39 9.86
CA ASN A 49 -17.36 21.04 9.79
C ASN A 49 -16.95 20.78 8.35
N ILE A 50 -17.28 21.71 7.45
CA ILE A 50 -16.75 21.68 6.09
C ILE A 50 -15.24 21.88 6.19
N HIS A 51 -14.47 20.96 5.61
CA HIS A 51 -13.03 20.93 5.77
C HIS A 51 -12.33 20.49 4.49
N ALA A 52 -11.07 20.88 4.35
CA ALA A 52 -10.21 20.50 3.27
C ALA A 52 -8.79 20.26 3.78
N VAL A 53 -7.99 19.57 2.99
CA VAL A 53 -6.55 19.44 3.21
C VAL A 53 -5.85 20.10 2.04
N ASP A 54 -4.93 21.00 2.33
CA ASP A 54 -4.10 21.63 1.30
C ASP A 54 -3.26 20.58 0.58
N GLU A 55 -2.87 20.90 -0.65
CA GLU A 55 -1.97 20.05 -1.42
C GLU A 55 -0.65 19.79 -0.68
N ILE A 56 -0.13 18.57 -0.77
CA ILE A 56 1.23 18.24 -0.33
C ILE A 56 2.19 18.71 -1.42
N ILE A 57 3.02 19.70 -1.10
CA ILE A 57 3.94 20.32 -2.08
C ILE A 57 5.37 19.74 -2.00
N GLU A 58 5.70 19.04 -0.92
CA GLU A 58 7.00 18.38 -0.75
C GLU A 58 6.86 17.22 0.24
N GLY A 59 7.51 16.09 -0.04
CA GLY A 59 7.51 14.91 0.83
C GLY A 59 6.19 14.13 0.83
N GLU A 60 5.99 13.30 1.86
CA GLU A 60 4.79 12.47 2.01
C GLU A 60 4.16 12.65 3.40
N ARG A 61 2.84 12.83 3.42
CA ARG A 61 2.02 12.77 4.64
C ARG A 61 1.11 11.56 4.54
N LEU A 62 1.24 10.60 5.47
CA LEU A 62 0.23 9.55 5.60
C LEU A 62 -0.65 9.73 6.84
N THR A 63 -1.90 9.34 6.69
CA THR A 63 -3.00 9.63 7.61
C THR A 63 -3.95 8.44 7.65
N LEU A 64 -4.45 8.12 8.84
CA LEU A 64 -5.49 7.14 9.11
C LEU A 64 -6.84 7.85 9.35
N THR A 65 -7.67 7.96 8.32
CA THR A 65 -9.00 8.54 8.50
C THR A 65 -9.98 7.46 8.96
N LEU A 66 -10.65 7.71 10.10
CA LEU A 66 -11.72 6.87 10.63
C LEU A 66 -13.02 7.67 10.66
N TRP A 67 -14.12 7.00 10.34
CA TRP A 67 -15.48 7.51 10.47
C TRP A 67 -16.23 6.64 11.48
N PHE A 68 -16.94 7.31 12.39
CA PHE A 68 -17.80 6.66 13.36
C PHE A 68 -19.24 7.08 13.05
N SER A 69 -20.14 6.10 12.99
CA SER A 69 -21.56 6.34 12.82
C SER A 69 -22.34 5.66 13.94
N ARG A 70 -23.49 6.23 14.29
CA ARG A 70 -24.49 5.56 15.13
C ARG A 70 -25.46 4.72 14.30
N ASP A 71 -25.41 4.86 12.97
CA ASP A 71 -26.20 4.05 12.05
C ASP A 71 -25.59 2.64 11.95
N SER A 72 -26.31 1.66 12.50
CA SER A 72 -25.91 0.26 12.51
C SER A 72 -25.81 -0.37 11.12
N ALA A 73 -26.39 0.24 10.08
CA ALA A 73 -26.20 -0.22 8.71
C ALA A 73 -24.73 -0.15 8.25
N HIS A 74 -23.92 0.69 8.93
CA HIS A 74 -22.51 0.87 8.69
C HIS A 74 -21.61 0.19 9.75
N ASP A 75 -22.14 -0.74 10.54
CA ASP A 75 -21.36 -1.52 11.51
C ASP A 75 -20.37 -2.46 10.80
N GLU A 76 -19.11 -2.04 10.70
CA GLU A 76 -18.01 -2.83 10.17
C GLU A 76 -17.41 -3.80 11.21
N ASP A 77 -17.61 -3.54 12.50
CA ASP A 77 -17.05 -4.36 13.58
C ASP A 77 -17.65 -5.76 13.54
N ALA A 78 -18.97 -5.87 13.36
CA ALA A 78 -19.65 -7.15 13.21
C ALA A 78 -19.10 -7.97 12.03
N LYS A 79 -18.81 -7.31 10.91
CA LYS A 79 -18.24 -7.95 9.70
C LYS A 79 -16.81 -8.41 9.95
N LEU A 80 -15.99 -7.58 10.57
CA LEU A 80 -14.59 -7.89 10.90
C LEU A 80 -14.50 -9.02 11.93
N ILE A 81 -15.29 -8.98 13.00
CA ILE A 81 -15.31 -10.02 14.03
C ILE A 81 -15.79 -11.35 13.44
N SER A 82 -16.82 -11.32 12.59
CA SER A 82 -17.27 -12.50 11.85
C SER A 82 -16.15 -13.06 10.97
N LEU A 83 -15.41 -12.20 10.27
CA LEU A 83 -14.26 -12.60 9.46
C LEU A 83 -13.16 -13.24 10.31
N LEU A 84 -12.76 -12.61 11.42
CA LEU A 84 -11.74 -13.12 12.33
C LEU A 84 -12.17 -14.43 12.99
N SER A 85 -13.46 -14.64 13.25
CA SER A 85 -13.94 -15.89 13.86
C SER A 85 -13.85 -17.13 12.95
N LYS A 86 -13.58 -16.94 11.65
CA LYS A 86 -13.37 -18.06 10.72
C LYS A 86 -11.96 -18.60 10.93
N ASN A 87 -11.86 -19.88 11.31
CA ASN A 87 -10.64 -20.58 11.73
C ASN A 87 -9.55 -20.76 10.65
N MET A 88 -9.59 -20.03 9.52
CA MET A 88 -8.57 -20.13 8.48
C MET A 88 -8.15 -18.74 8.03
N PRO A 89 -6.87 -18.37 8.15
CA PRO A 89 -6.31 -17.23 7.47
C PRO A 89 -6.13 -17.64 6.01
N GLU A 90 -7.21 -17.72 5.24
CA GLU A 90 -7.05 -17.48 3.81
C GLU A 90 -6.46 -16.08 3.72
N LEU A 91 -5.28 -15.96 3.10
CA LEU A 91 -4.60 -14.69 2.89
C LEU A 91 -5.54 -13.83 2.04
N LYS A 92 -6.45 -13.12 2.70
CA LYS A 92 -7.38 -12.20 2.04
C LYS A 92 -6.55 -10.99 1.69
N LEU A 93 -5.89 -11.08 0.55
CA LEU A 93 -5.26 -9.95 -0.07
C LEU A 93 -6.28 -8.82 -0.12
N PRO A 94 -5.86 -7.58 0.20
CA PRO A 94 -6.79 -6.46 0.22
C PRO A 94 -7.48 -6.37 -1.12
N MET A 95 -8.82 -6.27 -1.09
CA MET A 95 -9.56 -5.96 -2.29
C MET A 95 -9.13 -4.56 -2.75
N LEU A 96 -8.70 -4.48 -3.99
CA LEU A 96 -8.36 -3.21 -4.62
C LEU A 96 -9.60 -2.29 -4.60
N ALA A 97 -9.40 -1.07 -4.12
CA ALA A 97 -10.35 0.02 -4.32
C ALA A 97 -10.44 0.37 -5.82
N SER A 98 -11.44 1.18 -6.18
CA SER A 98 -11.57 1.69 -7.55
C SER A 98 -10.29 2.38 -8.01
N SER A 99 -9.92 2.23 -9.29
CA SER A 99 -8.64 2.70 -9.86
C SER A 99 -8.44 4.22 -9.72
N ASN A 100 -9.53 4.99 -9.65
CA ASN A 100 -9.49 6.42 -9.35
C ASN A 100 -8.85 6.77 -7.98
N MET A 101 -8.86 5.85 -7.02
CA MET A 101 -8.24 6.05 -5.71
C MET A 101 -6.71 5.95 -5.75
N TYR A 102 -6.17 5.28 -6.78
CA TYR A 102 -4.74 5.08 -6.97
C TYR A 102 -4.14 5.99 -8.04
N TRP A 103 -4.97 6.65 -8.84
CA TRP A 103 -4.51 7.59 -9.86
C TRP A 103 -4.18 8.96 -9.27
N PHE A 104 -2.95 9.41 -9.45
CA PHE A 104 -2.49 10.74 -9.06
C PHE A 104 -2.27 11.64 -10.28
N SER A 105 -2.75 12.89 -10.21
CA SER A 105 -2.56 13.95 -11.20
C SER A 105 -2.53 15.32 -10.50
N LEU A 106 -1.67 16.23 -10.96
CA LEU A 106 -1.62 17.62 -10.50
C LEU A 106 -2.81 18.46 -11.01
N ASP A 107 -3.41 18.07 -12.14
CA ASP A 107 -4.57 18.75 -12.71
C ASP A 107 -5.76 17.77 -12.81
N PRO A 108 -6.74 17.87 -11.89
CA PRO A 108 -7.96 17.05 -11.90
C PRO A 108 -8.83 17.28 -13.14
N ALA A 109 -8.71 18.43 -13.82
CA ALA A 109 -9.47 18.74 -15.03
C ALA A 109 -8.85 18.15 -16.30
N SER A 110 -7.55 17.78 -16.24
CA SER A 110 -6.90 17.06 -17.32
C SER A 110 -7.24 15.56 -17.22
N HIS A 111 -8.31 15.15 -17.90
CA HIS A 111 -8.71 13.74 -17.98
C HIS A 111 -7.51 12.85 -18.40
N GLN A 112 -6.86 12.20 -17.42
CA GLN A 112 -5.82 11.16 -17.55
C GLN A 112 -4.58 11.49 -18.41
N GLN A 113 -4.36 12.74 -18.85
CA GLN A 113 -3.25 13.05 -19.75
C GLN A 113 -1.88 13.11 -19.05
N LEU A 114 -1.82 13.62 -17.82
CA LEU A 114 -0.59 13.83 -17.06
C LEU A 114 -0.77 13.31 -15.63
N GLY A 115 -0.46 12.03 -15.41
CA GLY A 115 -0.62 11.39 -14.11
C GLY A 115 0.01 10.01 -14.07
N PHE A 116 -0.12 9.34 -12.93
CA PHE A 116 0.38 7.99 -12.73
C PHE A 116 -0.40 7.22 -11.68
N ASP A 117 -0.29 5.90 -11.74
CA ASP A 117 -0.73 5.03 -10.65
C ASP A 117 0.27 5.06 -9.49
N ILE A 118 -0.20 5.37 -8.27
CA ILE A 118 0.63 5.53 -7.06
C ILE A 118 1.36 4.24 -6.71
N CYS A 119 0.71 3.07 -6.87
CA CYS A 119 1.34 1.80 -6.54
C CYS A 119 2.48 1.51 -7.51
N LEU A 120 2.27 1.74 -8.81
CA LEU A 120 3.28 1.56 -9.84
C LEU A 120 4.44 2.55 -9.68
N ALA A 121 4.14 3.81 -9.36
CA ALA A 121 5.14 4.83 -9.07
C ALA A 121 6.03 4.44 -7.88
N ARG A 122 5.44 3.90 -6.81
CA ARG A 122 6.20 3.39 -5.65
C ARG A 122 7.08 2.21 -6.01
N MET A 123 6.58 1.27 -6.80
CA MET A 123 7.39 0.15 -7.30
C MET A 123 8.57 0.66 -8.13
N HIS A 124 8.31 1.60 -9.03
CA HIS A 124 9.32 2.20 -9.90
C HIS A 124 10.45 2.88 -9.09
N VAL A 125 10.10 3.64 -8.06
CA VAL A 125 11.07 4.30 -7.16
C VAL A 125 11.93 3.29 -6.42
N LEU A 126 11.38 2.13 -6.06
CA LEU A 126 12.10 1.00 -5.45
C LEU A 126 12.90 0.17 -6.47
N GLY A 127 12.87 0.55 -7.75
CA GLY A 127 13.59 -0.10 -8.85
C GLY A 127 12.89 -1.32 -9.42
N PHE A 128 11.58 -1.49 -9.16
CA PHE A 128 10.79 -2.59 -9.69
C PHE A 128 9.84 -2.12 -10.79
N ASP A 129 9.69 -3.00 -11.76
CA ASP A 129 8.75 -2.91 -12.85
C ASP A 129 7.85 -4.14 -12.86
N MET A 130 6.85 -4.16 -13.75
CA MET A 130 5.89 -5.26 -13.81
C MET A 130 5.71 -5.77 -15.24
N CYS A 131 5.50 -7.08 -15.34
CA CYS A 131 5.12 -7.75 -16.56
C CYS A 131 3.75 -8.42 -16.34
N SER A 132 2.82 -8.21 -17.27
CA SER A 132 1.57 -8.97 -17.28
C SER A 132 1.81 -10.39 -17.77
N CYS A 133 1.15 -11.36 -17.12
CA CYS A 133 1.16 -12.76 -17.56
C CYS A 133 0.25 -13.00 -18.76
N GLN A 134 -0.72 -12.11 -19.01
CA GLN A 134 -1.62 -12.18 -20.17
C GLN A 134 -1.10 -11.29 -21.30
N ALA A 135 -0.40 -11.91 -22.26
CA ALA A 135 0.20 -11.23 -23.41
C ALA A 135 -0.78 -10.97 -24.58
N GLU A 136 -2.06 -11.31 -24.43
CA GLU A 136 -3.03 -11.33 -25.54
C GLU A 136 -4.23 -10.44 -25.24
N GLY A 137 -4.00 -9.13 -25.17
CA GLY A 137 -5.08 -8.17 -25.07
C GLY A 137 -4.55 -6.74 -25.03
N LEU A 138 -4.87 -5.94 -26.04
CA LEU A 138 -4.88 -4.49 -25.91
C LEU A 138 -6.03 -4.15 -24.95
N PHE A 139 -5.74 -4.14 -23.65
CA PHE A 139 -6.72 -3.68 -22.67
C PHE A 139 -7.05 -2.23 -22.97
N SER A 140 -8.34 -1.94 -23.12
CA SER A 140 -8.83 -0.58 -23.35
C SER A 140 -8.59 0.33 -22.14
N ASP A 141 -8.49 -0.26 -20.94
CA ASP A 141 -8.13 0.43 -19.70
C ASP A 141 -6.88 -0.21 -19.08
N SER A 142 -5.79 0.54 -19.08
CA SER A 142 -4.51 0.13 -18.50
C SER A 142 -4.57 -0.09 -16.99
N THR A 143 -5.61 0.41 -16.30
CA THR A 143 -5.75 0.23 -14.85
C THR A 143 -6.33 -1.13 -14.47
N GLU A 144 -7.12 -1.77 -15.34
CA GLU A 144 -7.62 -3.14 -15.12
C GLU A 144 -6.48 -4.16 -15.09
N LEU A 145 -5.41 -3.93 -15.86
CA LEU A 145 -4.20 -4.75 -15.86
C LEU A 145 -3.53 -4.85 -14.48
N LEU A 146 -3.70 -3.84 -13.62
CA LEU A 146 -3.12 -3.83 -12.28
C LEU A 146 -3.88 -4.73 -11.30
N MET A 147 -5.08 -5.16 -11.67
CA MET A 147 -5.95 -6.05 -10.92
C MET A 147 -5.70 -7.53 -11.24
N GLU A 148 -5.08 -7.80 -12.39
CA GLU A 148 -4.78 -9.15 -12.88
C GLU A 148 -3.46 -9.69 -12.29
N PRO A 149 -3.19 -10.99 -12.43
CA PRO A 149 -1.90 -11.57 -12.04
C PRO A 149 -0.71 -10.95 -12.79
N LEU A 150 0.32 -10.58 -12.03
CA LEU A 150 1.51 -9.87 -12.52
C LEU A 150 2.79 -10.52 -11.99
N GLN A 151 3.89 -10.33 -12.72
CA GLN A 151 5.24 -10.70 -12.29
C GLN A 151 6.11 -9.47 -12.10
N LEU A 152 7.07 -9.58 -11.17
CA LEU A 152 8.03 -8.52 -10.88
C LEU A 152 9.23 -8.56 -11.81
N VAL A 153 9.66 -7.38 -12.21
CA VAL A 153 10.80 -7.17 -13.09
C VAL A 153 11.77 -6.20 -12.42
N ARG A 154 13.07 -6.46 -12.54
CA ARG A 154 14.12 -5.52 -12.16
C ARG A 154 15.23 -5.55 -13.19
N GLY A 155 15.44 -4.46 -13.92
CA GLY A 155 16.39 -4.43 -15.03
C GLY A 155 16.00 -5.41 -16.14
N ASN A 156 16.82 -6.45 -16.37
CA ASN A 156 16.57 -7.51 -17.37
C ASN A 156 16.15 -8.85 -16.73
N GLU A 157 15.87 -8.83 -15.44
CA GLU A 157 15.52 -10.01 -14.63
C GLU A 157 14.01 -10.01 -14.36
N LEU A 158 13.38 -11.15 -14.58
CA LEU A 158 11.98 -11.44 -14.32
C LEU A 158 11.90 -12.44 -13.17
N PHE A 159 11.17 -12.10 -12.12
CA PHE A 159 10.90 -13.01 -11.01
C PHE A 159 9.75 -13.95 -11.38
N LYS A 160 9.97 -15.27 -11.30
CA LYS A 160 9.01 -16.29 -11.77
C LYS A 160 7.70 -16.30 -10.98
N GLN A 161 7.72 -15.88 -9.72
CA GLN A 161 6.52 -15.89 -8.87
C GLN A 161 5.51 -14.88 -9.38
N GLU A 162 4.27 -15.34 -9.56
CA GLU A 162 3.13 -14.50 -9.89
C GLU A 162 2.51 -13.93 -8.61
N PHE A 163 2.17 -12.65 -8.68
CA PHE A 163 1.41 -11.95 -7.66
C PHE A 163 0.00 -11.74 -8.17
N VAL A 164 -0.98 -12.02 -7.31
CA VAL A 164 -2.42 -11.86 -7.63
C VAL A 164 -2.77 -10.51 -8.25
N ASN A 165 -2.14 -9.42 -7.82
CA ASN A 165 -2.34 -8.08 -8.36
C ASN A 165 -1.21 -7.13 -7.89
N ILE A 166 -1.28 -5.86 -8.30
CA ILE A 166 -0.28 -4.84 -7.94
C ILE A 166 -0.12 -4.63 -6.43
N LEU A 167 -1.20 -4.70 -5.65
CA LEU A 167 -1.12 -4.49 -4.20
C LEU A 167 -0.36 -5.62 -3.52
N HIS A 168 -0.64 -6.86 -3.91
CA HIS A 168 0.08 -8.01 -3.38
C HIS A 168 1.59 -7.88 -3.66
N ALA A 169 1.95 -7.50 -4.89
CA ALA A 169 3.33 -7.28 -5.28
C ALA A 169 3.99 -6.14 -4.48
N LEU A 170 3.28 -5.00 -4.34
CA LEU A 170 3.76 -3.86 -3.56
C LEU A 170 3.95 -4.19 -2.08
N GLN A 171 3.03 -4.96 -1.49
CA GLN A 171 3.13 -5.43 -0.10
C GLN A 171 4.37 -6.30 0.11
N ALA A 172 4.65 -7.24 -0.80
CA ALA A 172 5.86 -8.06 -0.74
C ALA A 172 7.14 -7.21 -0.82
N VAL A 173 7.19 -6.27 -1.77
CA VAL A 173 8.33 -5.36 -1.92
C VAL A 173 8.51 -4.46 -0.70
N GLN A 174 7.45 -3.89 -0.15
CA GLN A 174 7.51 -3.05 1.05
C GLN A 174 7.93 -3.86 2.28
N PHE A 175 7.39 -5.07 2.44
CA PHE A 175 7.77 -5.97 3.52
C PHE A 175 9.24 -6.34 3.45
N HIS A 176 9.76 -6.65 2.25
CA HIS A 176 11.19 -6.87 2.06
C HIS A 176 12.00 -5.64 2.51
N HIS A 177 11.70 -4.44 2.04
CA HIS A 177 12.46 -3.24 2.46
C HIS A 177 12.37 -2.95 3.97
N TRP A 178 11.28 -3.34 4.61
CA TRP A 178 11.07 -3.14 6.05
C TRP A 178 11.73 -4.22 6.92
N LYS A 179 11.58 -5.49 6.55
CA LYS A 179 11.92 -6.66 7.38
C LYS A 179 13.08 -7.49 6.86
N ALA A 180 13.62 -7.21 5.68
CA ALA A 180 14.74 -7.96 5.11
C ALA A 180 15.94 -8.02 6.05
N SER A 181 16.25 -6.95 6.79
CA SER A 181 17.36 -6.92 7.75
C SER A 181 17.16 -7.84 8.96
N ASP A 182 15.91 -8.13 9.31
CA ASP A 182 15.54 -8.92 10.49
C ASP A 182 15.36 -10.40 10.14
N LEU A 183 15.26 -10.72 8.86
CA LEU A 183 15.20 -12.09 8.38
C LEU A 183 16.58 -12.74 8.57
N PRO A 184 16.64 -13.96 9.15
CA PRO A 184 17.89 -14.70 9.22
C PRO A 184 18.49 -14.79 7.82
N ASP A 185 19.82 -14.63 7.71
CA ASP A 185 20.51 -15.04 6.48
C ASP A 185 20.06 -16.48 6.19
N ALA A 186 19.64 -16.74 4.95
CA ALA A 186 19.19 -18.06 4.53
C ALA A 186 20.37 -19.05 4.56
N GLN A 187 20.80 -19.45 5.76
CA GLN A 187 21.67 -20.58 6.02
C GLN A 187 20.80 -21.68 6.59
N SER A 188 20.09 -22.39 5.72
CA SER A 188 19.45 -23.65 6.06
C SER A 188 19.25 -24.46 4.78
N GLU A 189 20.17 -25.40 4.56
CA GLU A 189 19.97 -26.70 3.92
C GLU A 189 18.81 -26.79 2.90
N VAL A 190 18.89 -26.03 1.81
CA VAL A 190 18.17 -26.38 0.59
C VAL A 190 19.16 -27.19 -0.25
N GLU A 191 18.87 -28.47 -0.46
CA GLU A 191 19.61 -29.28 -1.43
C GLU A 191 19.70 -28.52 -2.76
N PRO A 192 20.83 -28.56 -3.48
CA PRO A 192 21.03 -27.83 -4.73
C PRO A 192 20.19 -28.49 -5.83
N GLY A 193 18.89 -28.21 -5.81
CA GLY A 193 17.89 -28.67 -6.74
C GLY A 193 17.11 -27.49 -7.32
N ASP A 194 17.68 -26.89 -8.36
CA ASP A 194 16.96 -26.36 -9.52
C ASP A 194 15.78 -25.37 -9.28
N VAL A 195 16.00 -24.28 -8.54
CA VAL A 195 15.05 -23.15 -8.55
C VAL A 195 15.76 -21.84 -8.83
N ASP A 196 16.16 -21.65 -10.08
CA ASP A 196 16.44 -20.31 -10.61
C ASP A 196 15.12 -19.51 -10.51
N HIS A 197 14.89 -18.75 -9.44
CA HIS A 197 13.66 -17.96 -9.25
C HIS A 197 13.54 -16.82 -10.27
N VAL A 198 14.59 -16.60 -11.05
CA VAL A 198 14.75 -15.50 -11.98
C VAL A 198 14.86 -16.04 -13.39
N VAL A 199 14.37 -15.31 -14.37
CA VAL A 199 14.60 -15.58 -15.79
C VAL A 199 14.99 -14.28 -16.46
N ARG A 200 15.81 -14.37 -17.51
CA ARG A 200 16.09 -13.22 -18.36
C ARG A 200 14.84 -12.86 -19.18
N LEU A 201 14.46 -11.59 -19.13
CA LEU A 201 13.34 -11.08 -19.93
C LEU A 201 13.52 -11.35 -21.43
N SER A 202 12.47 -11.89 -22.05
CA SER A 202 12.38 -12.00 -23.51
C SER A 202 12.12 -10.62 -24.14
N LYS A 203 12.33 -10.49 -25.46
CA LYS A 203 12.09 -9.22 -26.17
C LYS A 203 10.63 -8.77 -26.09
N SER A 204 9.68 -9.68 -26.22
CA SER A 204 8.25 -9.36 -26.12
C SER A 204 7.88 -8.90 -24.72
N GLN A 205 8.42 -9.53 -23.67
CA GLN A 205 8.19 -9.09 -22.29
C GLN A 205 8.79 -7.70 -22.03
N GLN A 206 9.96 -7.37 -22.58
CA GLN A 206 10.52 -6.02 -22.48
C GLN A 206 9.63 -4.96 -23.14
N GLU A 207 8.96 -5.31 -24.24
CA GLU A 207 8.00 -4.41 -24.89
C GLU A 207 6.74 -4.22 -24.05
N VAL A 208 6.22 -5.28 -23.43
CA VAL A 208 5.09 -5.22 -22.49
C VAL A 208 5.43 -4.33 -21.29
N VAL A 209 6.59 -4.53 -20.66
CA VAL A 209 7.06 -3.70 -19.53
C VAL A 209 7.16 -2.23 -19.93
N LYS A 210 7.73 -1.94 -21.10
CA LYS A 210 7.84 -0.56 -21.62
C LYS A 210 6.46 0.07 -21.90
N SER A 211 5.53 -0.72 -22.45
CA SER A 211 4.16 -0.27 -22.73
C SER A 211 3.40 0.04 -21.45
N LEU A 212 3.46 -0.84 -20.45
CA LEU A 212 2.84 -0.64 -19.14
C LEU A 212 3.36 0.64 -18.47
N LYS A 213 4.68 0.83 -18.48
CA LYS A 213 5.30 2.06 -17.95
C LYS A 213 4.82 3.31 -18.67
N SER A 214 4.81 3.31 -20.00
CA SER A 214 4.43 4.52 -20.75
C SER A 214 2.95 4.89 -20.57
N GLN A 215 2.08 3.91 -20.29
CA GLN A 215 0.66 4.14 -20.06
C GLN A 215 0.35 4.59 -18.63
N LEU A 216 1.00 3.97 -17.64
CA LEU A 216 0.66 4.14 -16.21
C LEU A 216 1.64 5.03 -15.44
N LEU A 217 2.78 5.37 -16.03
CA LEU A 217 3.82 6.23 -15.45
C LEU A 217 4.18 7.35 -16.45
N LYS A 218 3.20 8.20 -16.78
CA LYS A 218 3.36 9.19 -17.85
C LYS A 218 4.36 10.28 -17.49
N ASP A 219 4.45 10.65 -16.21
CA ASP A 219 5.33 11.72 -15.73
C ASP A 219 6.37 11.19 -14.73
N HIS A 220 7.55 10.83 -15.24
CA HIS A 220 8.65 10.31 -14.42
C HIS A 220 9.27 11.39 -13.53
N GLN A 221 9.27 12.66 -13.96
CA GLN A 221 9.84 13.75 -13.17
C GLN A 221 8.97 14.04 -11.96
N LEU A 222 7.65 14.00 -12.13
CA LEU A 222 6.71 14.16 -11.04
C LEU A 222 6.79 13.01 -10.03
N VAL A 223 6.94 11.77 -10.51
CA VAL A 223 7.15 10.60 -9.65
C VAL A 223 8.41 10.75 -8.82
N GLU A 224 9.53 11.09 -9.46
CA GLU A 224 10.77 11.35 -8.75
C GLU A 224 10.59 12.49 -7.77
N MET A 225 9.97 13.61 -8.14
CA MET A 225 9.73 14.75 -7.25
C MET A 225 8.93 14.38 -5.99
N ILE A 226 7.84 13.63 -6.14
CA ILE A 226 6.94 13.26 -5.04
C ILE A 226 7.59 12.23 -4.12
N PHE A 227 8.22 11.19 -4.69
CA PHE A 227 8.79 10.09 -3.92
C PHE A 227 10.31 10.23 -3.68
N SER A 228 10.91 11.40 -3.99
CA SER A 228 12.35 11.69 -3.88
C SER A 228 12.95 11.30 -2.53
N CYS A 229 12.18 11.40 -1.45
CA CYS A 229 12.65 11.09 -0.10
C CYS A 229 12.91 9.57 0.12
N ALA A 230 12.31 8.69 -0.70
CA ALA A 230 12.50 7.24 -0.62
C ALA A 230 13.76 6.75 -1.37
N THR A 231 14.50 7.63 -2.06
CA THR A 231 15.61 7.24 -2.96
C THR A 231 16.92 6.87 -2.27
N CYS A 232 16.90 6.56 -0.97
CA CYS A 232 18.06 6.06 -0.22
C CYS A 232 18.41 4.60 -0.58
N SER A 233 18.75 4.35 -1.85
CA SER A 233 19.77 3.40 -2.32
C SER A 233 19.53 3.10 -3.80
N ARG A 234 19.79 4.05 -4.69
CA ARG A 234 20.00 3.76 -6.13
C ARG A 234 21.33 3.01 -6.36
N ASN A 235 21.73 2.17 -5.42
CA ASN A 235 22.92 1.34 -5.56
C ASN A 235 22.59 0.25 -6.57
N GLN A 236 23.23 0.38 -7.73
CA GLN A 236 23.27 -0.57 -8.84
C GLN A 236 24.00 -1.89 -8.46
N GLN A 237 23.81 -2.37 -7.24
CA GLN A 237 24.27 -3.70 -6.85
C GLN A 237 23.16 -4.71 -7.18
N ASN A 238 23.57 -5.93 -7.55
CA ASN A 238 22.66 -7.02 -7.88
C ASN A 238 21.63 -7.17 -6.75
N PHE A 239 20.36 -7.17 -7.13
CA PHE A 239 19.29 -7.39 -6.18
C PHE A 239 19.29 -8.86 -5.76
N ASP A 240 19.20 -9.09 -4.46
CA ASP A 240 19.19 -10.43 -3.91
C ASP A 240 17.78 -11.03 -3.99
N TRP A 241 17.52 -11.73 -5.10
CA TRP A 241 16.25 -12.41 -5.34
C TRP A 241 15.99 -13.58 -4.38
N GLU A 242 17.03 -14.19 -3.82
CA GLU A 242 16.89 -15.27 -2.83
C GLU A 242 16.37 -14.69 -1.51
N ARG A 243 16.97 -13.58 -1.05
CA ARG A 243 16.50 -12.85 0.12
C ARG A 243 15.09 -12.29 -0.07
N PHE A 244 14.77 -11.84 -1.27
CA PHE A 244 13.40 -11.40 -1.60
C PHE A 244 12.40 -12.56 -1.54
N SER A 245 12.74 -13.73 -2.10
CA SER A 245 11.90 -14.93 -2.01
C SER A 245 11.68 -15.35 -0.56
N ALA A 246 12.74 -15.35 0.26
CA ALA A 246 12.64 -15.61 1.69
C ALA A 246 11.75 -14.59 2.42
N ALA A 247 11.79 -13.31 2.01
CA ALA A 247 10.92 -12.28 2.57
C ALA A 247 9.45 -12.48 2.23
N ILE A 248 9.12 -13.02 1.06
CA ILE A 248 7.73 -13.37 0.71
C ILE A 248 7.21 -14.49 1.61
N VAL A 249 8.00 -15.54 1.83
CA VAL A 249 7.65 -16.61 2.78
C VAL A 249 7.49 -16.03 4.20
N GLY A 250 8.43 -15.17 4.60
CA GLY A 250 8.37 -14.47 5.89
C GLY A 250 7.15 -13.56 6.06
N LEU A 251 6.61 -12.99 4.98
CA LEU A 251 5.39 -12.17 5.01
C LEU A 251 4.16 -13.01 5.37
N GLU A 252 4.04 -14.21 4.82
CA GLU A 252 2.93 -15.13 5.13
C GLU A 252 2.98 -15.56 6.60
N ASP A 253 4.15 -15.95 7.09
CA ASP A 253 4.38 -16.31 8.49
C ASP A 253 4.09 -15.14 9.43
N TYR A 254 4.56 -13.95 9.07
CA TYR A 254 4.32 -12.72 9.83
C TYR A 254 2.83 -12.40 9.91
N THR A 255 2.12 -12.49 8.79
CA THR A 255 0.67 -12.27 8.72
C THR A 255 -0.09 -13.29 9.55
N CYS A 256 0.29 -14.57 9.47
CA CYS A 256 -0.30 -15.64 10.26
C CYS A 256 -0.06 -15.44 11.77
N LYS A 257 1.14 -14.98 12.16
CA LYS A 257 1.46 -14.64 13.55
C LYS A 257 0.56 -13.51 14.05
N LEU A 258 0.46 -12.41 13.32
CA LEU A 258 -0.40 -11.28 13.68
C LEU A 258 -1.87 -11.71 13.79
N HIS A 259 -2.34 -12.53 12.85
CA HIS A 259 -3.70 -13.07 12.90
C HIS A 259 -3.93 -13.87 14.20
N LYS A 260 -3.00 -14.76 14.58
CA LYS A 260 -3.07 -15.50 15.84
C LYS A 260 -3.08 -14.56 17.06
N GLU A 261 -2.24 -13.55 17.08
CA GLU A 261 -2.20 -12.55 18.18
C GLU A 261 -3.52 -11.78 18.31
N LEU A 262 -4.12 -11.38 17.17
CA LEU A 262 -5.45 -10.77 17.14
C LEU A 262 -6.51 -11.73 17.71
N LEU A 263 -6.51 -12.99 17.28
CA LEU A 263 -7.47 -13.99 17.77
C LEU A 263 -7.33 -14.25 19.27
N MET A 264 -6.10 -14.34 19.78
CA MET A 264 -5.84 -14.52 21.21
C MET A 264 -6.27 -13.31 22.04
N SER A 265 -6.32 -12.12 21.43
CA SER A 265 -6.76 -10.90 22.09
C SER A 265 -8.29 -10.73 22.11
N LEU A 266 -9.02 -11.36 21.19
CA LEU A 266 -10.49 -11.25 21.09
C LEU A 266 -11.23 -11.60 22.40
N PRO A 267 -10.93 -12.69 23.12
CA PRO A 267 -11.59 -12.99 24.40
C PRO A 267 -11.38 -11.88 25.42
N TYR A 268 -10.15 -11.37 25.53
CA TYR A 268 -9.84 -10.27 26.44
C TYR A 268 -10.65 -9.02 26.10
N TRP A 269 -10.72 -8.64 24.82
CA TRP A 269 -11.50 -7.49 24.37
C TRP A 269 -12.99 -7.65 24.65
N ARG A 270 -13.55 -8.86 24.50
CA ARG A 270 -14.95 -9.15 24.85
C ARG A 270 -15.20 -9.06 26.36
N THR A 271 -14.36 -9.69 27.17
CA THR A 271 -14.52 -9.69 28.64
C THR A 271 -14.46 -8.28 29.24
N HIS A 272 -13.64 -7.40 28.67
CA HIS A 272 -13.48 -6.04 29.15
C HIS A 272 -14.41 -5.02 28.48
N GLY A 273 -15.36 -5.49 27.65
CA GLY A 273 -16.30 -4.61 26.96
C GLY A 273 -15.64 -3.62 26.00
N ILE A 274 -14.50 -4.00 25.41
CA ILE A 274 -13.84 -3.20 24.37
C ILE A 274 -14.56 -3.39 23.02
N ILE A 275 -15.10 -4.59 22.81
CA ILE A 275 -15.96 -4.93 21.68
C ILE A 275 -17.38 -5.10 22.19
N TYR A 276 -18.32 -4.33 21.62
CA TYR A 276 -19.75 -4.43 21.93
C TYR A 276 -20.48 -5.15 20.81
N SER A 277 -21.32 -6.11 21.16
CA SER A 277 -22.32 -6.65 20.24
C SER A 277 -23.57 -5.78 20.35
N VAL A 278 -23.85 -4.96 19.34
CA VAL A 278 -25.09 -4.18 19.30
C VAL A 278 -26.25 -5.14 18.99
N PRO A 279 -27.27 -5.27 19.85
CA PRO A 279 -28.42 -6.12 19.56
C PRO A 279 -29.17 -5.59 18.33
N PRO A 280 -29.70 -6.48 17.46
CA PRO A 280 -30.45 -6.08 16.27
C PRO A 280 -31.77 -5.34 16.57
N GLU A 281 -32.17 -5.24 17.83
CA GLU A 281 -33.42 -4.59 18.25
C GLU A 281 -33.26 -3.09 18.57
N CYS A 282 -32.07 -2.51 18.37
CA CYS A 282 -31.80 -1.08 18.58
C CYS A 282 -31.38 -0.35 17.29
N SER A 283 -31.81 -0.85 16.14
CA SER A 283 -31.64 -0.26 14.80
C SER A 283 -32.96 0.24 14.23
#